data_AF-A0AAJ6E0A5-F1
#
_entry.id   AF-A0AAJ6E0A5-F1
#
_cell.length_a   1.000
_cell.length_b   1.000
_cell.length_c   1.000
_cell.angle_alpha   90.00
_cell.angle_beta   90.00
_cell.angle_gamma   90.00
#
_symmetry.space_group_name_H-M   'P 1'
#
loop_
_entity.id
_entity.type
_entity.pdbx_description
1 polymer ?
#
loop_
_entity_poly.entity_id
_entity_poly.type
_entity_poly.pdbx_seq_one_letter_code
_entity_poly.pdbx_strand_id
1 'polypeptide(L)'
;MFSSRDAYESDFCPVRDELLGEMYRASESGLPRLVESVSPEVRARLALFCYRRSHLHSLAVAIAASCSERDLVDNGGRVGSTLYALSRERSAKSTLSVSGGRKPITLSTKPLSVLAPLEDELDDDDLAEAVPA
;
A
#
# COMPACT_ATOMS: atom_id res chain seq x y z
N MET A 1 -18.65 -9.13 33.83
CA MET A 1 -17.23 -8.82 33.55
C MET A 1 -17.10 -8.74 32.05
N PHE A 2 -16.97 -7.55 31.47
CA PHE A 2 -16.69 -7.44 30.03
C PHE A 2 -15.29 -7.97 29.83
N SER A 3 -15.19 -9.07 29.10
CA SER A 3 -13.91 -9.65 28.77
C SER A 3 -13.15 -8.59 27.99
N SER A 4 -11.86 -8.39 28.27
CA SER A 4 -11.00 -7.49 27.47
C SER A 4 -11.25 -7.79 25.97
N ARG A 5 -11.46 -9.09 25.66
CA ARG A 5 -12.53 -9.67 24.83
C ARG A 5 -13.23 -8.77 23.78
N ASP A 6 -14.35 -8.24 24.25
CA ASP A 6 -15.34 -7.46 23.52
C ASP A 6 -14.89 -6.01 23.30
N ALA A 7 -14.02 -5.46 24.16
CA ALA A 7 -13.48 -4.11 23.97
C ALA A 7 -12.64 -4.01 22.71
N TYR A 8 -12.01 -5.12 22.31
CA TYR A 8 -11.34 -5.22 21.03
C TYR A 8 -12.21 -5.85 19.94
N GLU A 9 -13.29 -6.58 20.21
CA GLU A 9 -14.14 -7.19 19.17
C GLU A 9 -15.19 -6.25 18.56
N SER A 10 -15.38 -5.07 19.13
CA SER A 10 -16.33 -4.10 18.58
C SER A 10 -15.88 -3.58 17.21
N ASP A 11 -16.64 -3.94 16.17
CA ASP A 11 -16.54 -3.44 14.78
C ASP A 11 -16.89 -1.96 14.62
N PHE A 12 -17.00 -1.22 15.72
CA PHE A 12 -17.32 0.20 15.69
C PHE A 12 -16.08 1.03 15.38
N CYS A 13 -16.12 1.74 14.25
CA CYS A 13 -15.09 2.72 13.93
C CYS A 13 -15.16 3.88 14.96
N PRO A 14 -14.06 4.21 15.67
CA PRO A 14 -14.08 5.25 16.70
C PRO A 14 -14.15 6.67 16.12
N VAL A 15 -14.18 6.80 14.79
CA VAL A 15 -14.37 8.04 14.05
C VAL A 15 -15.51 7.87 13.04
N ARG A 16 -16.04 8.99 12.56
CA ARG A 16 -17.04 9.00 11.49
C ARG A 16 -16.45 8.49 10.17
N ASP A 17 -17.30 7.90 9.33
CA ASP A 17 -16.92 7.36 8.02
C ASP A 17 -16.34 8.42 7.09
N GLU A 18 -16.80 9.67 7.17
CA GLU A 18 -16.25 10.77 6.37
C GLU A 18 -14.77 11.02 6.70
N LEU A 19 -14.42 11.09 7.98
CA LEU A 19 -13.04 11.29 8.42
C LEU A 19 -12.16 10.09 8.05
N LEU A 20 -12.66 8.87 8.23
CA LEU A 20 -11.94 7.67 7.82
C LEU A 20 -11.69 7.65 6.30
N GLY A 21 -12.69 8.06 5.50
CA GLY A 21 -12.58 8.17 4.05
C GLY A 21 -11.55 9.23 3.62
N GLU A 22 -11.51 10.37 4.29
CA GLU A 22 -10.50 11.41 4.08
C GLU A 22 -9.10 10.90 4.39
N MET A 23 -8.91 10.23 5.54
CA MET A 23 -7.63 9.64 5.92
C MET A 23 -7.16 8.56 4.94
N TYR A 24 -8.07 7.72 4.46
CA TYR A 24 -7.77 6.67 3.49
C TYR A 24 -7.30 7.21 2.14
N ARG A 25 -7.86 8.36 1.71
CA ARG A 25 -7.50 9.02 0.44
C ARG A 25 -6.38 10.04 0.57
N ALA A 26 -5.99 10.40 1.79
CA ALA A 26 -4.95 11.38 2.03
C ALA A 26 -3.58 10.91 1.52
N SER A 27 -2.78 11.85 1.01
CA SER A 27 -1.38 11.61 0.67
C SER A 27 -0.54 11.34 1.94
N GLU A 28 0.65 10.78 1.78
CA GLU A 28 1.60 10.57 2.88
C GLU A 28 1.92 11.86 3.66
N SER A 29 1.83 13.02 2.99
CA SER A 29 2.00 14.34 3.60
C SER A 29 0.75 14.87 4.31
N GLY A 30 -0.45 14.49 3.87
CA GLY A 30 -1.72 14.97 4.43
C GLY A 30 -2.20 14.14 5.62
N LEU A 31 -1.93 12.84 5.60
CA LEU A 31 -2.39 11.91 6.64
C LEU A 31 -1.91 12.30 8.06
N PRO A 32 -0.63 12.66 8.31
CA PRO A 32 -0.18 13.03 9.66
C PRO A 32 -0.96 14.19 10.27
N ARG A 33 -1.33 15.19 9.45
CA ARG A 33 -2.12 16.36 9.91
C ARG A 33 -3.53 15.98 10.33
N LEU A 34 -4.18 15.09 9.57
CA LEU A 34 -5.51 14.58 9.92
C LEU A 34 -5.44 13.74 11.19
N VAL A 35 -4.41 12.91 11.32
CA VAL A 35 -4.19 12.06 12.50
C VAL A 35 -3.96 12.93 13.75
N GLU A 36 -3.17 14.01 13.67
CA GLU A 36 -2.92 14.94 14.79
C GLU A 36 -4.19 15.61 15.35
N SER A 37 -5.23 15.78 14.52
CA SER A 37 -6.52 16.33 14.98
C SER A 37 -7.29 15.40 15.93
N VAL A 38 -6.88 14.13 16.01
CA VAL A 38 -7.55 13.08 16.77
C VAL A 38 -6.78 12.78 18.06
N SER A 39 -7.51 12.56 19.16
CA SER A 39 -6.91 12.23 20.46
C SER A 39 -6.05 10.95 20.39
N PRO A 40 -4.97 10.84 21.19
CA PRO A 40 -4.05 9.69 21.13
C PRO A 40 -4.75 8.34 21.35
N GLU A 41 -5.71 8.29 22.27
CA GLU A 41 -6.51 7.10 22.54
C GLU A 41 -7.35 6.67 21.32
N VAL A 42 -8.01 7.62 20.65
CA VAL A 42 -8.83 7.34 19.47
C VAL A 42 -7.95 6.91 18.30
N ARG A 43 -6.74 7.49 18.14
CA ARG A 43 -5.78 7.05 17.12
C ARG A 43 -5.33 5.61 17.32
N ALA A 44 -5.03 5.21 18.54
CA ALA A 44 -4.63 3.84 18.85
C ALA A 44 -5.76 2.84 18.53
N ARG A 45 -7.00 3.16 18.95
CA ARG A 45 -8.18 2.35 18.62
C ARG A 45 -8.43 2.30 17.11
N LEU A 46 -8.29 3.41 16.41
CA LEU A 46 -8.47 3.49 14.96
C LEU A 46 -7.41 2.66 14.21
N ALA A 47 -6.15 2.71 14.65
CA ALA A 47 -5.09 1.89 14.06
C ALA A 47 -5.39 0.39 14.21
N LEU A 48 -5.86 -0.04 15.38
CA LEU A 48 -6.24 -1.43 15.63
C LEU A 48 -7.47 -1.86 14.82
N PHE A 49 -8.46 -0.97 14.68
CA PHE A 49 -9.63 -1.19 13.83
C PHE A 49 -9.23 -1.39 12.36
N CYS A 50 -8.36 -0.52 11.83
CA CYS A 50 -7.85 -0.59 10.47
C CYS A 50 -6.96 -1.83 10.24
N TYR A 51 -6.18 -2.24 11.25
CA TYR A 51 -5.23 -3.36 11.13
C TYR A 51 -5.90 -4.69 10.78
N ARG A 52 -7.13 -4.89 11.25
CA ARG A 52 -7.92 -6.11 11.01
C ARG A 52 -8.49 -6.20 9.61
N ARG A 53 -8.60 -5.07 8.91
CA ARG A 53 -9.15 -4.99 7.57
C ARG A 53 -7.99 -4.95 6.58
N SER A 54 -7.89 -5.98 5.74
CA SER A 54 -6.79 -6.12 4.75
C SER A 54 -6.62 -4.88 3.87
N HIS A 55 -7.74 -4.29 3.41
CA HIS A 55 -7.75 -3.09 2.57
C HIS A 55 -7.34 -1.81 3.31
N LEU A 56 -7.38 -1.79 4.65
CA LEU A 56 -6.95 -0.65 5.47
C LEU A 56 -5.61 -0.90 6.16
N HIS A 57 -4.95 -2.02 5.89
CA HIS A 57 -3.75 -2.43 6.62
C HIS A 57 -2.60 -1.42 6.46
N SER A 58 -2.40 -0.89 5.25
CA SER A 58 -1.41 0.16 4.97
C SER A 58 -1.70 1.44 5.76
N LEU A 59 -2.98 1.81 5.89
CA LEU A 59 -3.41 2.95 6.69
C LEU A 59 -3.20 2.70 8.19
N ALA A 60 -3.50 1.50 8.68
CA ALA A 60 -3.28 1.10 10.06
C ALA A 60 -1.83 1.29 10.51
N VAL A 61 -0.88 0.81 9.71
CA VAL A 61 0.56 0.94 9.97
C VAL A 61 0.99 2.41 9.94
N ALA A 62 0.43 3.22 9.04
CA ALA A 62 0.74 4.65 8.95
C ALA A 62 0.22 5.43 10.17
N ILE A 63 -1.01 5.17 10.63
CA ILE A 63 -1.57 5.79 11.84
C ILE A 63 -0.77 5.35 13.07
N ALA A 64 -0.43 4.07 13.16
CA ALA A 64 0.36 3.51 14.26
C ALA A 64 1.73 4.18 14.41
N ALA A 65 2.34 4.66 13.31
CA ALA A 65 3.62 5.36 13.37
C ALA A 65 3.57 6.66 14.21
N SER A 66 2.39 7.27 14.32
CA SER A 66 2.13 8.47 15.13
C SER A 66 1.69 8.17 16.57
N CYS A 67 1.44 6.90 16.90
CA CYS A 67 0.98 6.46 18.22
C CYS A 67 2.16 6.09 19.12
N SER A 68 1.95 6.16 20.44
CA SER A 68 2.90 5.59 21.37
C SER A 68 2.71 4.07 21.47
N GLU A 69 3.78 3.34 21.80
CA GLU A 69 3.70 1.89 22.03
C GLU A 69 2.72 1.55 23.16
N ARG A 70 2.72 2.37 24.23
CA ARG A 70 1.84 2.21 25.39
C ARG A 70 0.38 2.28 24.98
N ASP A 71 -0.02 3.31 24.23
CA ASP A 71 -1.42 3.47 23.79
C ASP A 71 -1.89 2.28 22.93
N LEU A 72 -1.01 1.77 22.05
CA LEU A 72 -1.33 0.61 21.21
C LEU A 72 -1.45 -0.67 22.04
N VAL A 73 -0.56 -0.88 23.02
CA VAL A 73 -0.59 -2.05 23.91
C VAL A 73 -1.78 -1.99 24.87
N ASP A 74 -2.11 -0.83 25.42
CA ASP A 74 -3.23 -0.66 26.34
C ASP A 74 -4.58 -0.94 25.64
N ASN A 75 -4.69 -0.58 24.36
CA ASN A 75 -5.92 -0.81 23.59
C ASN A 75 -5.94 -2.16 22.84
N GLY A 76 -4.78 -2.71 22.46
CA GLY A 76 -4.67 -3.85 21.54
C GLY A 76 -3.83 -5.03 22.04
N GLY A 77 -3.28 -4.94 23.26
CA GLY A 77 -2.42 -5.95 23.87
C GLY A 77 -1.27 -6.37 22.95
N ARG A 78 -1.16 -7.68 22.70
CA ARG A 78 -0.13 -8.24 21.82
C ARG A 78 -0.21 -7.70 20.39
N VAL A 79 -1.43 -7.52 19.85
CA VAL A 79 -1.61 -6.95 18.51
C VAL A 79 -1.07 -5.53 18.46
N GLY A 80 -1.29 -4.75 19.51
CA GLY A 80 -0.72 -3.42 19.68
C GLY A 80 0.80 -3.40 19.61
N SER A 81 1.46 -4.29 20.36
CA SER A 81 2.93 -4.42 20.32
C SER A 81 3.45 -4.78 18.93
N THR A 82 2.78 -5.71 18.22
CA THR A 82 3.18 -6.10 16.87
C THR A 82 2.97 -4.97 15.86
N LEU A 83 1.86 -4.24 15.99
CA LEU A 83 1.53 -3.12 15.11
C LEU A 83 2.52 -1.96 15.30
N TYR A 84 2.95 -1.72 16.55
CA TYR A 84 3.99 -0.76 16.84
C TYR A 84 5.31 -1.12 16.15
N ALA A 85 5.77 -2.37 16.28
CA ALA A 85 6.99 -2.85 15.63
C ALA A 85 6.92 -2.70 14.09
N LEU A 86 5.82 -3.12 13.48
CA LEU A 86 5.58 -2.98 12.04
C LEU A 86 5.63 -1.52 11.57
N SER A 87 5.08 -0.59 12.36
CA SER A 87 5.12 0.83 12.01
C SER A 87 6.55 1.40 12.01
N ARG A 88 7.41 0.95 12.94
CA ARG A 88 8.82 1.37 13.01
C ARG A 88 9.66 0.79 11.88
N GLU A 89 9.41 -0.45 11.48
CA GLU A 89 10.06 -1.05 10.30
C GLU A 89 9.74 -0.27 9.01
N ARG A 90 8.49 0.13 8.83
CA ARG A 90 8.07 0.93 7.67
C ARG A 90 8.73 2.32 7.67
N SER A 91 8.80 2.99 8.81
CA SER A 91 9.49 4.28 8.94
C SER A 91 11.00 4.15 8.68
N ALA A 92 11.63 3.06 9.09
CA ALA A 92 13.04 2.80 8.78
C ALA A 92 13.25 2.55 7.29
N LYS A 93 12.33 1.86 6.61
CA LYS A 93 12.41 1.63 5.16
C LYS A 93 12.25 2.93 4.35
N SER A 94 11.39 3.85 4.79
CA SER A 94 11.17 5.12 4.09
C SER A 94 12.38 6.06 4.17
N THR A 95 13.08 6.11 5.30
CA THR A 95 14.30 6.93 5.44
C THR A 95 15.47 6.41 4.60
N LEU A 96 15.59 5.08 4.44
CA LEU A 96 16.59 4.47 3.56
C LEU A 96 16.30 4.70 2.07
N SER A 97 15.04 4.89 1.69
CA SER A 97 14.66 5.14 0.28
C SER A 97 15.03 6.54 -0.21
N VAL A 98 15.27 7.51 0.68
CA VAL A 98 15.63 8.89 0.31
C VAL A 98 17.14 9.02 0.02
N SER A 99 17.96 8.08 0.51
CA SER A 99 19.43 8.13 0.43
C SER A 99 20.05 7.16 -0.59
N GLY A 100 19.24 6.32 -1.25
CA GLY A 100 19.71 5.38 -2.27
C GLY A 100 19.79 6.03 -3.66
N GLY A 101 20.99 6.43 -4.07
CA GLY A 101 21.29 7.00 -5.39
C GLY A 101 20.67 6.21 -6.54
N ARG A 102 19.55 6.74 -7.07
CA ARG A 102 19.03 6.28 -8.35
C ARG A 102 19.96 6.81 -9.42
N LYS A 103 20.58 5.92 -10.20
CA LYS A 103 21.35 6.31 -11.39
C LYS A 103 20.43 7.15 -12.28
N PRO A 104 20.91 8.27 -12.85
CA PRO A 104 20.08 9.12 -13.70
C PRO A 104 19.48 8.27 -14.83
N ILE A 105 18.16 8.35 -14.99
CA ILE A 105 17.47 7.78 -16.15
C ILE A 105 17.89 8.65 -17.34
N THR A 106 18.83 8.18 -18.14
CA THR A 106 19.19 8.85 -19.38
C THR A 106 18.18 8.46 -20.45
N LEU A 107 17.47 9.45 -21.01
CA LEU A 107 16.73 9.24 -22.25
C LEU A 107 17.76 9.01 -23.36
N SER A 108 17.85 7.78 -23.87
CA SER A 108 18.70 7.47 -25.01
C SER A 108 18.09 8.13 -26.25
N THR A 109 18.64 9.27 -26.66
CA THR A 109 18.29 9.95 -27.92
C THR A 109 18.99 9.30 -29.11
N LYS A 110 19.10 7.97 -29.12
CA LYS A 110 19.67 7.26 -30.27
C LYS A 110 18.58 7.18 -31.34
N PRO A 111 18.73 7.83 -32.51
CA PRO A 111 17.77 7.66 -33.58
C PRO A 111 17.75 6.18 -33.97
N LEU A 112 16.55 5.59 -34.06
CA LEU A 112 16.36 4.22 -34.50
C LEU A 112 17.03 4.07 -35.88
N SER A 113 17.97 3.11 -36.01
CA SER A 113 18.49 2.74 -37.32
C SER A 113 17.34 2.21 -38.17
N VAL A 114 17.22 2.76 -39.38
CA VAL A 114 16.26 2.35 -40.39
C VAL A 114 16.44 0.84 -40.64
N LEU A 115 15.38 0.07 -40.40
CA LEU A 115 15.36 -1.35 -40.76
C LEU A 115 15.38 -1.44 -42.30
N ALA A 116 16.27 -2.26 -42.84
CA ALA A 116 16.32 -2.55 -44.27
C ALA A 116 15.02 -3.26 -44.72
N PRO A 117 14.51 -3.00 -45.93
CA PRO A 117 13.32 -3.68 -46.46
C PRO A 117 13.54 -5.20 -46.52
N LEU A 118 12.53 -5.96 -46.10
CA LEU A 118 12.50 -7.42 -46.25
C LEU A 118 12.15 -7.74 -47.71
N GLU A 119 12.99 -8.55 -48.34
CA GLU A 119 12.76 -9.08 -49.69
C GLU A 119 11.75 -10.24 -49.57
N ASP A 120 10.53 -10.03 -50.10
CA ASP A 120 9.53 -11.10 -50.26
C ASP A 120 9.93 -12.01 -51.43
N GLU A 121 10.54 -13.17 -51.13
CA GLU A 121 10.60 -14.29 -52.08
C GLU A 121 9.26 -15.02 -52.07
N LEU A 122 8.44 -14.79 -53.11
CA LEU A 122 7.32 -15.65 -53.47
C LEU A 122 7.88 -17.00 -53.94
N ASP A 123 7.52 -18.08 -53.24
CA ASP A 123 7.70 -19.45 -53.74
C ASP A 123 6.34 -19.95 -54.27
N ASP A 124 6.20 -19.86 -55.59
CA ASP A 124 5.14 -20.49 -56.39
C ASP A 124 5.56 -21.95 -56.65
N ASP A 125 5.03 -22.92 -55.89
CA ASP A 125 5.11 -24.34 -56.26
C ASP A 125 3.80 -25.10 -55.90
N ASP A 126 2.95 -25.15 -56.92
CA ASP A 126 2.12 -26.28 -57.39
C ASP A 126 1.83 -27.44 -56.41
N LEU A 127 0.57 -27.55 -55.99
CA LEU A 127 -0.02 -28.86 -55.67
C LEU A 127 -1.38 -28.99 -56.34
N ALA A 128 -1.34 -29.40 -57.60
CA ALA A 128 -2.45 -30.02 -58.29
C ALA A 128 -2.92 -31.34 -57.62
N GLU A 129 -4.15 -31.73 -57.96
CA GLU A 129 -4.89 -32.99 -57.65
C GLU A 129 -5.59 -33.08 -56.27
N ALA A 130 -6.89 -33.41 -56.14
CA ALA A 130 -7.85 -34.01 -57.06
C ALA A 130 -9.34 -33.78 -56.63
N VAL A 131 -10.23 -33.79 -57.63
CA VAL A 131 -11.73 -33.94 -57.66
C VAL A 131 -12.20 -35.19 -56.85
N PRO A 132 -13.50 -35.47 -56.54
CA PRO A 132 -14.77 -34.83 -56.94
C PRO A 132 -15.95 -34.81 -55.91
N ALA A 133 -17.04 -34.08 -56.24
CA ALA A 133 -18.45 -34.57 -56.32
C ALA A 133 -19.39 -33.44 -56.76
#